data_AF-A0AA39J0H7-F1
#
_entry.id   AF-A0AA39J0H7-F1
#
_cell.length_a   1.000
_cell.length_b   1.000
_cell.length_c   1.000
_cell.angle_alpha   90.00
_cell.angle_beta   90.00
_cell.angle_gamma   90.00
#
_symmetry.space_group_name_H-M   'P 1'
#
loop_
_entity.id
_entity.type
_entity.pdbx_description
1 polymer ?
#
loop_
_entity_poly.entity_id
_entity_poly.type
_entity_poly.pdbx_seq_one_letter_code
_entity_poly.pdbx_strand_id
1 'polypeptide(L)'
;MPADISCECKKCARLPSILRYISRDLARKHLKKHGPALLVPVQTIENDRAASSSVPQRNSSQPSTAPDDDPDPFDLQEGMDFDDPGHDYDPAEREREPVLRAPVPAPDDRYEEVIMPPRLDFGRDDPFDDDVSPIVPPAFAHGETTAVRLAYLQAVYNNVFCKIPVSTATDNLNMTLNALDAAGVLPLVPPPVRTLTSAKKHLGIDPDAWIIPYTVCPRCWKHYTPHETEKLNSPACLSPGCVGTLYTESKDAKGRSKRRAVKILPQVSLLQSLRRMVRRKGFRKLVRDSRGAPRNANDDDDFVMKDMYDGSLWHDMSVGIKREVGNYGTVRDTPVAVGSDAERLTDKRFGLHLNGNLDWFGALENRPHSSGPIYVTIQDLQLGVRYLQVNTICVMVTPGPSEPTTGTTDKLYGACNA
;
A
#
# COMPACT_ATOMS: atom_id res chain seq x y z
N MET A 1 24.21 13.57 -17.81
CA MET A 1 23.47 12.70 -16.86
C MET A 1 24.38 11.54 -16.48
N PRO A 2 24.54 11.15 -15.20
CA PRO A 2 25.28 9.94 -14.88
C PRO A 2 24.51 8.73 -15.42
N ALA A 3 25.17 7.90 -16.21
CA ALA A 3 24.61 6.63 -16.69
C ALA A 3 24.51 5.66 -15.52
N ASP A 4 23.30 5.16 -15.25
CA ASP A 4 23.09 4.06 -14.30
C ASP A 4 23.74 2.79 -14.87
N ILE A 5 24.54 2.10 -14.07
CA ILE A 5 25.22 0.85 -14.46
C ILE A 5 24.74 -0.30 -13.59
N SER A 6 24.68 -1.50 -14.17
CA SER A 6 24.42 -2.73 -13.41
C SER A 6 25.60 -3.01 -12.48
N CYS A 7 25.33 -3.20 -11.18
CA CYS A 7 26.33 -3.56 -10.18
C CYS A 7 26.58 -5.07 -10.17
N GLU A 8 27.81 -5.47 -10.40
CA GLU A 8 28.24 -6.88 -10.50
C GLU A 8 28.88 -7.41 -9.21
N CYS A 9 28.62 -6.79 -8.05
CA CYS A 9 29.16 -7.28 -6.79
C CYS A 9 28.43 -8.54 -6.29
N LYS A 10 29.08 -9.34 -5.42
CA LYS A 10 28.53 -10.60 -4.87
C LYS A 10 27.13 -10.45 -4.25
N LYS A 11 26.85 -9.31 -3.61
CA LYS A 11 25.55 -9.01 -2.99
C LYS A 11 24.48 -8.63 -4.01
N CYS A 12 24.81 -7.75 -4.97
CA CYS A 12 23.86 -7.32 -6.00
C CYS A 12 23.58 -8.42 -7.04
N ALA A 13 24.53 -9.33 -7.28
CA ALA A 13 24.34 -10.48 -8.17
C ALA A 13 23.24 -11.45 -7.72
N ARG A 14 22.88 -11.44 -6.42
CA ARG A 14 21.75 -12.22 -5.88
C ARG A 14 20.39 -11.56 -6.10
N LEU A 15 20.37 -10.26 -6.44
CA LEU A 15 19.14 -9.52 -6.69
C LEU A 15 18.71 -9.65 -8.16
N PRO A 16 17.41 -9.52 -8.48
CA PRO A 16 16.93 -9.36 -9.86
C PRO A 16 17.66 -8.25 -10.62
N SER A 17 17.86 -8.43 -11.93
CA SER A 17 18.68 -7.52 -12.77
C SER A 17 18.26 -6.05 -12.67
N ILE A 18 16.97 -5.76 -12.52
CA ILE A 18 16.45 -4.39 -12.40
C ILE A 18 16.90 -3.68 -11.10
N LEU A 19 17.16 -4.44 -10.03
CA LEU A 19 17.61 -3.92 -8.74
C LEU A 19 19.13 -3.75 -8.67
N ARG A 20 19.85 -4.15 -9.72
CA ARG A 20 21.31 -3.99 -9.82
C ARG A 20 21.71 -2.62 -10.34
N TYR A 21 20.79 -1.87 -10.95
CA TYR A 21 21.09 -0.57 -11.55
C TYR A 21 21.24 0.50 -10.47
N ILE A 22 22.48 0.95 -10.28
CA ILE A 22 22.82 2.00 -9.33
C ILE A 22 23.78 2.99 -10.00
N SER A 23 23.99 4.14 -9.36
CA SER A 23 24.95 5.11 -9.87
C SER A 23 26.35 4.49 -9.91
N ARG A 24 27.18 4.92 -10.88
CA ARG A 24 28.55 4.42 -11.07
C ARG A 24 29.40 4.49 -9.80
N ASP A 25 29.23 5.53 -9.00
CA ASP A 25 29.97 5.69 -7.74
C ASP A 25 29.48 4.73 -6.65
N LEU A 26 28.17 4.47 -6.59
CA LEU A 26 27.62 3.47 -5.66
C LEU A 26 28.03 2.05 -6.07
N ALA A 27 28.05 1.75 -7.37
CA ALA A 27 28.57 0.48 -7.90
C ALA A 27 30.03 0.25 -7.53
N ARG A 28 30.90 1.27 -7.66
CA ARG A 28 32.30 1.18 -7.20
C ARG A 28 32.41 0.91 -5.70
N LYS A 29 31.62 1.60 -4.88
CA LYS A 29 31.59 1.38 -3.42
C LYS A 29 31.13 -0.04 -3.07
N HIS A 30 30.09 -0.52 -3.74
CA HIS A 30 29.58 -1.88 -3.55
C HIS A 30 30.59 -2.94 -3.99
N LEU A 31 31.26 -2.75 -5.12
CA LEU A 31 32.30 -3.67 -5.60
C LEU A 31 33.49 -3.73 -4.63
N LYS A 32 33.91 -2.58 -4.09
CA LYS A 32 34.97 -2.49 -3.08
C LYS A 32 34.58 -3.19 -1.77
N LYS A 33 33.32 -3.07 -1.34
CA LYS A 33 32.84 -3.64 -0.07
C LYS A 33 32.53 -5.13 -0.15
N HIS A 34 31.97 -5.59 -1.26
CA HIS A 34 31.41 -6.95 -1.37
C HIS A 34 32.16 -7.86 -2.35
N GLY A 35 33.18 -7.33 -3.04
CA GLY A 35 33.92 -8.05 -4.07
C GLY A 35 33.10 -8.28 -5.36
N PRO A 36 33.78 -8.55 -6.49
CA PRO A 36 33.11 -8.96 -7.72
C PRO A 36 32.41 -10.31 -7.54
N ALA A 37 31.28 -10.51 -8.22
CA ALA A 37 30.68 -11.82 -8.30
C ALA A 37 31.59 -12.75 -9.11
N LEU A 38 31.93 -13.92 -8.55
CA LEU A 38 32.63 -14.96 -9.30
C LEU A 38 31.68 -15.50 -10.37
N LEU A 39 32.02 -15.30 -11.64
CA LEU A 39 31.36 -15.97 -12.75
C LEU A 39 31.69 -17.46 -12.65
N VAL A 40 30.78 -18.24 -12.07
CA VAL A 40 30.85 -19.70 -12.18
C VAL A 40 30.43 -20.04 -13.61
N PRO A 41 31.27 -20.71 -14.42
CA PRO A 41 30.86 -21.18 -15.73
C PRO A 41 29.68 -22.12 -15.56
N VAL A 42 28.58 -21.84 -16.26
CA VAL A 42 27.44 -22.75 -16.36
C VAL A 42 27.95 -24.00 -17.09
N GLN A 43 28.22 -25.08 -16.34
CA GLN A 43 28.44 -26.39 -16.93
C GLN A 43 27.08 -26.93 -17.39
N THR A 44 26.95 -27.17 -18.68
CA THR A 44 25.88 -27.93 -19.31
C THR A 44 25.87 -29.34 -18.71
N ILE A 45 24.76 -29.70 -18.06
CA ILE A 45 24.52 -31.04 -17.54
C ILE A 45 24.01 -31.89 -18.71
N GLU A 46 24.88 -32.73 -19.26
CA GLU A 46 24.47 -33.94 -19.99
C GLU A 46 24.37 -35.11 -19.01
N ASN A 47 23.33 -35.91 -19.22
CA ASN A 47 22.98 -37.11 -18.47
C ASN A 47 24.13 -38.13 -18.44
N ASP A 48 24.37 -38.73 -17.27
CA ASP A 48 24.56 -40.18 -17.23
C ASP A 48 24.24 -40.79 -15.86
N ARG A 49 23.48 -41.89 -15.92
CA ARG A 49 23.14 -42.80 -14.83
C ARG A 49 24.32 -43.74 -14.59
N ALA A 50 24.72 -43.94 -13.33
CA ALA A 50 24.77 -45.26 -12.67
C ALA A 50 25.58 -45.26 -11.36
N ALA A 51 24.99 -45.96 -10.38
CA ALA A 51 25.62 -46.82 -9.37
C ALA A 51 26.32 -46.23 -8.11
N SER A 52 25.80 -46.73 -6.99
CA SER A 52 26.48 -47.22 -5.78
C SER A 52 26.85 -46.26 -4.65
N SER A 53 26.06 -46.40 -3.58
CA SER A 53 26.42 -46.55 -2.16
C SER A 53 27.81 -46.10 -1.69
N SER A 54 27.84 -45.22 -0.68
CA SER A 54 28.22 -45.63 0.69
C SER A 54 28.26 -44.43 1.63
N VAL A 55 27.58 -44.59 2.76
CA VAL A 55 27.73 -43.76 3.95
C VAL A 55 29.04 -44.15 4.65
N PRO A 56 29.76 -43.18 5.24
CA PRO A 56 30.26 -43.44 6.59
C PRO A 56 30.03 -42.25 7.53
N GLN A 57 29.41 -42.56 8.67
CA GLN A 57 29.53 -41.79 9.90
C GLN A 57 30.96 -41.94 10.46
N ARG A 58 31.54 -40.86 11.01
CA ARG A 58 32.28 -40.96 12.27
C ARG A 58 32.51 -39.62 12.98
N ASN A 59 32.08 -39.64 14.24
CA ASN A 59 32.43 -38.83 15.42
C ASN A 59 33.85 -38.22 15.44
N SER A 60 34.00 -37.01 16.02
CA SER A 60 34.31 -36.80 17.44
C SER A 60 34.91 -35.42 17.75
N SER A 61 34.29 -34.72 18.73
CA SER A 61 34.85 -33.90 19.83
C SER A 61 36.12 -33.02 19.62
N GLN A 62 36.03 -31.70 19.90
CA GLN A 62 36.53 -31.00 21.12
C GLN A 62 36.41 -29.44 21.03
N PRO A 63 36.73 -28.61 22.07
CA PRO A 63 35.77 -27.65 22.65
C PRO A 63 36.10 -26.13 22.54
N SER A 64 35.10 -25.33 22.96
CA SER A 64 35.12 -23.98 23.58
C SER A 64 35.73 -22.78 22.84
N THR A 65 34.90 -21.77 22.56
CA THR A 65 34.90 -20.43 23.20
C THR A 65 33.76 -19.58 22.61
N ALA A 66 32.96 -18.92 23.45
CA ALA A 66 31.94 -17.93 23.09
C ALA A 66 32.29 -16.58 23.76
N PRO A 67 31.59 -15.46 23.52
CA PRO A 67 30.55 -15.19 22.51
C PRO A 67 30.83 -13.89 21.70
N ASP A 68 30.18 -13.73 20.54
CA ASP A 68 29.76 -12.42 19.99
C ASP A 68 28.89 -12.71 18.75
N ASP A 69 27.60 -12.99 18.98
CA ASP A 69 26.59 -13.10 17.92
C ASP A 69 25.54 -12.01 18.12
N ASP A 70 25.55 -11.03 17.23
CA ASP A 70 24.44 -10.13 16.94
C ASP A 70 23.24 -10.97 16.43
N PRO A 71 22.02 -10.81 16.96
CA PRO A 71 20.86 -11.52 16.43
C PRO A 71 20.46 -10.98 15.05
N ASP A 72 20.51 -11.86 14.05
CA ASP A 72 19.91 -11.66 12.72
C ASP A 72 18.37 -11.61 12.86
N PRO A 73 17.67 -10.58 12.35
CA PRO A 73 16.26 -10.34 12.70
C PRO A 73 15.22 -11.16 11.91
N PHE A 74 15.54 -12.37 11.44
CA PHE A 74 14.62 -13.19 10.63
C PHE A 74 14.72 -14.69 10.93
N ASP A 75 14.49 -15.08 12.19
CA ASP A 75 14.21 -16.48 12.53
C ASP A 75 12.83 -16.57 13.18
N LEU A 76 11.82 -16.95 12.37
CA LEU A 76 10.44 -17.21 12.78
C LEU A 76 10.09 -18.64 12.37
N GLN A 77 10.51 -19.58 13.20
CA GLN A 77 10.02 -20.96 13.31
C GLN A 77 10.55 -21.45 14.67
N GLU A 78 9.82 -22.05 15.61
CA GLU A 78 8.72 -23.00 15.59
C GLU A 78 7.87 -22.77 16.87
N GLY A 79 6.57 -23.01 16.88
CA GLY A 79 6.04 -24.29 17.36
C GLY A 79 4.97 -24.05 18.43
N MET A 80 3.71 -23.93 18.00
CA MET A 80 2.56 -24.09 18.91
C MET A 80 1.83 -25.34 18.45
N ASP A 81 2.17 -26.45 19.10
CA ASP A 81 1.44 -27.70 19.03
C ASP A 81 0.03 -27.46 19.57
N PHE A 82 -0.96 -27.41 18.67
CA PHE A 82 -2.36 -27.53 19.02
C PHE A 82 -2.67 -29.02 19.12
N ASP A 83 -2.66 -29.54 20.34
CA ASP A 83 -3.24 -30.85 20.67
C ASP A 83 -4.75 -30.82 20.36
N ASP A 84 -5.12 -31.27 19.16
CA ASP A 84 -6.50 -31.56 18.77
C ASP A 84 -6.86 -32.96 19.31
N PRO A 85 -7.77 -33.08 20.29
CA PRO A 85 -8.12 -34.38 20.85
C PRO A 85 -8.88 -35.19 19.79
N GLY A 86 -8.29 -36.33 19.43
CA GLY A 86 -8.78 -37.25 18.41
C GLY A 86 -10.28 -37.50 18.48
N HIS A 87 -10.99 -37.02 17.47
CA HIS A 87 -12.32 -37.48 17.13
C HIS A 87 -12.20 -38.78 16.32
N ASP A 88 -12.54 -39.89 16.96
CA ASP A 88 -12.79 -41.18 16.30
C ASP A 88 -13.85 -40.99 15.21
N TYR A 89 -13.41 -41.02 13.94
CA TYR A 89 -14.29 -41.09 12.79
C TYR A 89 -14.79 -42.53 12.64
N ASP A 90 -16.01 -42.78 13.10
CA ASP A 90 -16.78 -43.98 12.80
C ASP A 90 -17.26 -43.92 11.33
N PRO A 91 -16.82 -44.83 10.43
CA PRO A 91 -17.23 -44.83 9.04
C PRO A 91 -18.57 -45.56 8.89
N ALA A 92 -19.62 -45.03 9.52
CA ALA A 92 -20.97 -45.43 9.21
C ALA A 92 -21.40 -44.69 7.93
N GLU A 93 -21.50 -45.44 6.82
CA GLU A 93 -22.08 -45.01 5.55
C GLU A 93 -23.49 -44.42 5.79
N ARG A 94 -23.56 -43.11 5.96
CA ARG A 94 -24.81 -42.36 5.76
C ARG A 94 -25.10 -42.39 4.27
N GLU A 95 -26.06 -43.22 3.88
CA GLU A 95 -26.81 -43.07 2.65
C GLU A 95 -27.19 -41.59 2.50
N ARG A 96 -26.49 -40.88 1.60
CA ARG A 96 -26.80 -39.49 1.30
C ARG A 96 -28.14 -39.52 0.59
N GLU A 97 -29.19 -39.07 1.27
CA GLU A 97 -30.46 -38.74 0.64
C GLU A 97 -30.16 -37.90 -0.61
N PRO A 98 -30.83 -38.17 -1.76
CA PRO A 98 -30.61 -37.40 -2.96
C PRO A 98 -30.93 -35.94 -2.66
N VAL A 99 -29.90 -35.10 -2.64
CA VAL A 99 -30.03 -33.65 -2.52
C VAL A 99 -30.96 -33.21 -3.64
N LEU A 100 -32.21 -32.90 -3.28
CA LEU A 100 -33.18 -32.27 -4.18
C LEU A 100 -32.48 -31.05 -4.75
N ARG A 101 -32.12 -31.11 -6.04
CA ARG A 101 -31.48 -30.00 -6.73
C ARG A 101 -32.39 -28.80 -6.55
N ALA A 102 -31.88 -27.77 -5.88
CA ALA A 102 -32.59 -26.51 -5.77
C ALA A 102 -33.01 -26.08 -7.19
N PRO A 103 -34.25 -25.62 -7.39
CA PRO A 103 -34.70 -25.15 -8.69
C PRO A 103 -33.70 -24.12 -9.23
N VAL A 104 -33.33 -24.27 -10.49
CA VAL A 104 -32.45 -23.31 -11.18
C VAL A 104 -33.15 -21.94 -11.08
N PRO A 105 -32.50 -20.91 -10.49
CA PRO A 105 -33.10 -19.60 -10.40
C PRO A 105 -33.47 -19.11 -11.81
N ALA A 106 -34.61 -18.44 -11.93
CA ALA A 106 -35.02 -17.86 -13.19
C ALA A 106 -33.93 -16.90 -13.70
N PRO A 107 -33.61 -16.91 -15.01
CA PRO A 107 -32.62 -15.98 -15.56
C PRO A 107 -33.10 -14.54 -15.41
N ASP A 108 -32.19 -13.61 -15.13
CA ASP A 108 -32.50 -12.18 -15.11
C ASP A 108 -32.99 -11.70 -16.47
N ASP A 109 -34.12 -11.00 -16.46
CA ASP A 109 -34.74 -10.39 -17.63
C ASP A 109 -34.51 -8.87 -17.68
N ARG A 110 -34.03 -8.28 -16.59
CA ARG A 110 -33.77 -6.84 -16.47
C ARG A 110 -32.43 -6.61 -15.80
N TYR A 111 -31.65 -5.73 -16.39
CA TYR A 111 -30.35 -5.33 -15.88
C TYR A 111 -30.34 -3.82 -15.72
N GLU A 112 -29.88 -3.38 -14.55
CA GLU A 112 -29.66 -1.97 -14.26
C GLU A 112 -28.16 -1.73 -14.18
N GLU A 113 -27.71 -0.67 -14.84
CA GLU A 113 -26.33 -0.23 -14.70
C GLU A 113 -26.06 0.09 -13.23
N VAL A 114 -24.98 -0.47 -12.69
CA VAL A 114 -24.42 -0.05 -11.42
C VAL A 114 -23.83 1.32 -11.67
N ILE A 115 -24.69 2.32 -11.53
CA ILE A 115 -24.27 3.69 -11.35
C ILE A 115 -23.59 3.69 -10.00
N MET A 116 -22.26 3.60 -10.01
CA MET A 116 -21.46 4.09 -8.89
C MET A 116 -22.08 5.44 -8.55
N PRO A 117 -22.68 5.62 -7.36
CA PRO A 117 -23.44 6.83 -7.14
C PRO A 117 -22.54 7.99 -7.48
N PRO A 118 -23.10 9.04 -8.12
CA PRO A 118 -22.31 10.17 -8.58
C PRO A 118 -21.40 10.51 -7.42
N ARG A 119 -20.06 10.31 -7.62
CA ARG A 119 -19.02 10.24 -6.56
C ARG A 119 -19.64 10.89 -5.35
N LEU A 120 -20.00 10.16 -4.27
CA LEU A 120 -20.52 10.79 -3.04
C LEU A 120 -19.79 12.10 -2.96
N ASP A 121 -20.50 13.21 -3.26
CA ASP A 121 -19.82 14.44 -3.63
C ASP A 121 -19.10 14.75 -2.34
N PHE A 122 -17.81 14.45 -2.27
CA PHE A 122 -17.00 14.58 -1.07
C PHE A 122 -16.70 16.09 -0.96
N GLY A 123 -17.75 16.90 -1.17
CA GLY A 123 -17.83 18.04 -2.08
C GLY A 123 -16.78 18.15 -3.20
N ARG A 124 -16.93 19.24 -3.94
CA ARG A 124 -15.82 20.16 -4.27
C ARG A 124 -14.92 20.54 -3.07
N ASP A 125 -15.21 20.04 -1.87
CA ASP A 125 -14.50 20.28 -0.63
C ASP A 125 -13.52 19.14 -0.28
N ASP A 126 -13.30 18.14 -1.16
CA ASP A 126 -12.05 17.37 -1.12
C ASP A 126 -10.97 18.40 -1.46
N PRO A 127 -10.10 18.80 -0.51
CA PRO A 127 -9.08 19.82 -0.75
C PRO A 127 -8.07 19.40 -1.84
N PHE A 128 -8.25 18.21 -2.45
CA PHE A 128 -7.46 17.66 -3.54
C PHE A 128 -8.23 17.46 -4.87
N ASP A 129 -9.52 17.79 -4.95
CA ASP A 129 -10.34 17.65 -6.19
C ASP A 129 -10.43 18.97 -6.96
N ASP A 130 -10.35 20.12 -6.26
CA ASP A 130 -10.10 21.42 -6.89
C ASP A 130 -8.60 21.62 -7.13
N ASP A 131 -8.22 21.40 -8.39
CA ASP A 131 -6.95 21.77 -8.98
C ASP A 131 -5.72 20.93 -8.57
N VAL A 132 -4.90 20.66 -9.57
CA VAL A 132 -3.68 19.86 -9.53
C VAL A 132 -2.88 20.22 -8.27
N SER A 133 -2.79 19.32 -7.27
CA SER A 133 -1.87 19.54 -6.15
C SER A 133 -0.55 20.01 -6.74
N PRO A 134 -0.07 21.20 -6.35
CA PRO A 134 0.79 21.98 -7.21
C PRO A 134 1.99 21.11 -7.54
N ILE A 135 2.20 20.90 -8.85
CA ILE A 135 3.31 20.09 -9.38
C ILE A 135 4.63 20.54 -8.76
N VAL A 136 4.67 21.81 -8.39
CA VAL A 136 5.76 22.51 -7.73
C VAL A 136 5.41 22.70 -6.24
N PRO A 137 6.18 22.13 -5.30
CA PRO A 137 5.92 22.30 -3.87
C PRO A 137 5.91 23.78 -3.44
N PRO A 138 5.17 24.15 -2.37
CA PRO A 138 5.03 25.54 -1.93
C PRO A 138 6.36 26.29 -1.75
N ALA A 139 7.40 25.61 -1.23
CA ALA A 139 8.72 26.20 -1.04
C ALA A 139 9.35 26.72 -2.35
N PHE A 140 9.03 26.08 -3.47
CA PHE A 140 9.49 26.48 -4.80
C PHE A 140 8.52 27.46 -5.45
N ALA A 141 7.22 27.22 -5.32
CA ALA A 141 6.17 28.06 -5.92
C ALA A 141 6.15 29.48 -5.33
N HIS A 142 6.37 29.61 -4.02
CA HIS A 142 6.40 30.91 -3.33
C HIS A 142 7.75 31.63 -3.46
N GLY A 143 8.72 31.07 -4.19
CA GLY A 143 10.03 31.68 -4.39
C GLY A 143 10.89 31.75 -3.12
N GLU A 144 10.74 30.80 -2.19
CA GLU A 144 11.59 30.78 -0.99
C GLU A 144 13.07 30.65 -1.36
N THR A 145 13.93 31.36 -0.63
CA THR A 145 15.36 31.40 -0.95
C THR A 145 15.99 30.01 -0.85
N THR A 146 17.07 29.80 -1.60
CA THR A 146 17.79 28.51 -1.59
C THR A 146 18.26 28.14 -0.18
N ALA A 147 18.69 29.13 0.62
CA ALA A 147 19.13 28.91 2.00
C ALA A 147 18.02 28.35 2.89
N VAL A 148 16.80 28.90 2.78
CA VAL A 148 15.62 28.42 3.53
C VAL A 148 15.24 27.00 3.10
N ARG A 149 15.21 26.74 1.79
CA ARG A 149 14.91 25.40 1.25
C ARG A 149 15.92 24.34 1.70
N LEU A 150 17.21 24.70 1.74
CA LEU A 150 18.27 23.82 2.26
C LEU A 150 18.10 23.56 3.76
N ALA A 151 17.74 24.57 4.56
CA ALA A 151 17.44 24.39 5.98
C ALA A 151 16.29 23.40 6.19
N TYR A 152 15.22 23.50 5.40
CA TYR A 152 14.10 22.55 5.44
C TYR A 152 14.53 21.14 5.07
N LEU A 153 15.26 20.98 3.97
CA LEU A 153 15.73 19.68 3.51
C LEU A 153 16.66 19.02 4.53
N GLN A 154 17.55 19.79 5.16
CA GLN A 154 18.45 19.28 6.18
C GLN A 154 17.68 18.79 7.42
N ALA A 155 16.70 19.56 7.90
CA ALA A 155 15.89 19.18 9.04
C ALA A 155 15.08 17.90 8.77
N VAL A 156 14.51 17.80 7.57
CA VAL A 156 13.79 16.59 7.11
C VAL A 156 14.73 15.41 6.99
N TYR A 157 15.89 15.59 6.35
CA TYR A 157 16.88 14.53 6.18
C TYR A 157 17.30 13.96 7.53
N ASN A 158 17.60 14.84 8.49
CA ASN A 158 17.95 14.48 9.86
C ASN A 158 16.83 13.68 10.55
N ASN A 159 15.57 14.07 10.37
CA ASN A 159 14.45 13.34 10.95
C ASN A 159 14.23 11.96 10.28
N VAL A 160 14.24 11.89 8.95
CA VAL A 160 13.84 10.70 8.20
C VAL A 160 14.95 9.64 8.15
N PHE A 161 16.18 10.08 7.85
CA PHE A 161 17.33 9.19 7.62
C PHE A 161 18.19 9.03 8.86
N CYS A 162 18.45 10.12 9.60
CA CYS A 162 19.24 10.06 10.83
C CYS A 162 18.40 9.73 12.07
N LYS A 163 17.08 9.54 11.91
CA LYS A 163 16.13 9.16 12.97
C LYS A 163 16.09 10.13 14.16
N ILE A 164 16.42 11.40 13.92
CA ILE A 164 16.35 12.45 14.96
C ILE A 164 14.88 12.73 15.32
N PRO A 165 14.53 12.85 16.62
CA PRO A 165 13.17 13.19 17.05
C PRO A 165 12.63 14.49 16.42
N VAL A 166 11.31 14.58 16.27
CA VAL A 166 10.64 15.74 15.65
C VAL A 166 10.95 17.05 16.37
N SER A 167 11.01 17.04 17.70
CA SER A 167 11.38 18.20 18.52
C SER A 167 12.79 18.67 18.19
N THR A 168 13.78 17.79 18.31
CA THR A 168 15.19 18.11 18.03
C THR A 168 15.42 18.54 16.57
N ALA A 169 14.75 17.91 15.61
CA ALA A 169 14.81 18.33 14.22
C ALA A 169 14.19 19.72 13.99
N THR A 170 13.15 20.06 14.75
CA THR A 170 12.55 21.41 14.76
C THR A 170 13.49 22.43 15.38
N ASP A 171 14.18 22.09 16.47
CA ASP A 171 15.17 22.96 17.10
C ASP A 171 16.36 23.22 16.16
N ASN A 172 16.86 22.18 15.49
CA ASN A 172 17.93 22.31 14.48
C ASN A 172 17.52 23.19 13.30
N LEU A 173 16.27 23.08 12.84
CA LEU A 173 15.72 23.98 11.83
C LEU A 173 15.74 25.42 12.33
N ASN A 174 15.21 25.67 13.53
CA ASN A 174 15.18 27.01 14.10
C ASN A 174 16.56 27.61 14.33
N MET A 175 17.54 26.80 14.77
CA MET A 175 18.92 27.24 14.92
C MET A 175 19.51 27.69 13.57
N THR A 176 19.25 26.93 12.50
CA THR A 176 19.70 27.28 11.14
C THR A 176 19.04 28.56 10.65
N LEU A 177 17.71 28.71 10.84
CA LEU A 177 16.99 29.92 10.44
C LEU A 177 17.44 31.15 11.24
N ASN A 178 17.72 30.99 12.55
CA ASN A 178 18.23 32.07 13.38
C ASN A 178 19.64 32.50 12.96
N ALA A 179 20.49 31.56 12.51
CA ALA A 179 21.79 31.89 11.95
C ALA A 179 21.68 32.69 10.64
N LEU A 180 20.71 32.34 9.78
CA LEU A 180 20.42 33.11 8.55
C LEU A 180 19.88 34.51 8.87
N ASP A 181 19.06 34.62 9.93
CA ASP A 181 18.52 35.90 10.41
C ASP A 181 19.64 36.81 10.93
N ALA A 182 20.52 36.26 11.77
CA ALA A 182 21.70 36.97 12.28
C ALA A 182 22.66 37.41 11.17
N ALA A 183 22.73 36.66 10.07
CA ALA A 183 23.50 37.02 8.87
C ALA A 183 22.77 38.02 7.94
N GLY A 184 21.53 38.41 8.23
CA GLY A 184 20.76 39.35 7.43
C GLY A 184 20.26 38.79 6.09
N VAL A 185 20.21 37.46 5.94
CA VAL A 185 19.82 36.78 4.69
C VAL A 185 18.49 36.03 4.79
N LEU A 186 17.82 36.08 5.94
CA LEU A 186 16.49 35.50 6.12
C LEU A 186 15.43 36.39 5.44
N PRO A 187 14.61 35.84 4.52
CA PRO A 187 13.59 36.64 3.84
C PRO A 187 12.48 37.04 4.82
N LEU A 188 11.98 38.28 4.67
CA LEU A 188 10.81 38.76 5.41
C LEU A 188 9.49 38.24 4.81
N VAL A 189 9.45 38.03 3.49
CA VAL A 189 8.25 37.61 2.76
C VAL A 189 8.61 36.57 1.68
N PRO A 190 7.97 35.37 1.68
CA PRO A 190 7.20 34.83 2.79
C PRO A 190 8.09 34.53 4.00
N PRO A 191 7.60 34.70 5.24
CA PRO A 191 8.36 34.34 6.43
C PRO A 191 8.59 32.83 6.47
N PRO A 192 9.82 32.37 6.73
CA PRO A 192 10.12 30.94 6.82
C PRO A 192 9.33 30.24 7.93
N VAL A 193 8.80 29.05 7.63
CA VAL A 193 8.19 28.18 8.63
C VAL A 193 9.22 27.61 9.60
N ARG A 194 8.78 27.47 10.86
CA ARG A 194 9.64 27.16 12.01
C ARG A 194 9.36 25.80 12.67
N THR A 195 8.51 24.97 12.06
CA THR A 195 8.24 23.60 12.54
C THR A 195 8.61 22.59 11.47
N LEU A 196 9.08 21.41 11.89
CA LEU A 196 9.39 20.34 10.94
C LEU A 196 8.17 19.93 10.10
N THR A 197 6.98 19.85 10.72
CA THR A 197 5.74 19.51 10.02
C THR A 197 5.44 20.51 8.91
N SER A 198 5.51 21.82 9.20
CA SER A 198 5.32 22.85 8.18
C SER A 198 6.39 22.78 7.09
N ALA A 199 7.66 22.54 7.45
CA ALA A 199 8.75 22.39 6.48
C ALA A 199 8.51 21.20 5.53
N LYS A 200 8.05 20.04 6.03
CA LYS A 200 7.64 18.90 5.19
C LYS A 200 6.52 19.25 4.22
N LYS A 201 5.52 20.01 4.67
CA LYS A 201 4.41 20.48 3.82
C LYS A 201 4.91 21.43 2.73
N HIS A 202 5.76 22.38 3.08
CA HIS A 202 6.34 23.34 2.12
C HIS A 202 7.21 22.64 1.07
N LEU A 203 7.93 21.60 1.47
CA LEU A 203 8.71 20.76 0.56
C LEU A 203 7.87 19.76 -0.24
N GLY A 204 6.56 19.61 0.03
CA GLY A 204 5.67 18.68 -0.68
C GLY A 204 5.95 17.21 -0.37
N ILE A 205 6.56 16.92 0.78
CA ILE A 205 6.99 15.58 1.20
C ILE A 205 6.29 15.11 2.48
N ASP A 206 5.35 15.90 3.00
CA ASP A 206 4.52 15.50 4.14
C ASP A 206 3.56 14.37 3.71
N PRO A 207 3.69 13.14 4.25
CA PRO A 207 2.74 12.07 3.95
C PRO A 207 1.35 12.35 4.51
N ASP A 208 1.26 13.03 5.65
CA ASP A 208 0.00 13.29 6.35
C ASP A 208 -0.89 14.26 5.58
N ALA A 209 -0.28 15.08 4.70
CA ALA A 209 -0.99 15.98 3.80
C ALA A 209 -1.87 15.24 2.79
N TRP A 210 -1.84 13.91 2.72
CA TRP A 210 -2.65 13.11 1.79
C TRP A 210 -3.64 12.20 2.52
N ILE A 211 -3.60 12.19 3.85
CA ILE A 211 -4.50 11.39 4.67
C ILE A 211 -5.73 12.23 4.97
N ILE A 212 -6.89 11.72 4.57
CA ILE A 212 -8.20 12.30 4.84
C ILE A 212 -8.72 11.66 6.14
N PRO A 213 -8.83 12.43 7.24
CA PRO A 213 -9.27 11.89 8.53
C PRO A 213 -10.80 11.92 8.62
N TYR A 214 -11.48 10.99 7.96
CA TYR A 214 -12.94 10.91 8.05
C TYR A 214 -13.38 10.66 9.50
N THR A 215 -14.35 11.43 9.97
CA THR A 215 -15.01 11.18 11.24
C THR A 215 -16.05 10.10 11.02
N VAL A 216 -16.09 9.10 11.91
CA VAL A 216 -17.04 7.99 11.78
C VAL A 216 -17.88 7.87 13.03
N CYS A 217 -19.18 7.68 12.86
CA CYS A 217 -20.06 7.42 13.98
C CYS A 217 -19.70 6.07 14.63
N PRO A 218 -19.38 6.02 15.93
CA PRO A 218 -19.01 4.76 16.59
C PRO A 218 -20.18 3.79 16.75
N ARG A 219 -21.42 4.18 16.41
CA ARG A 219 -22.63 3.35 16.50
C ARG A 219 -23.10 2.85 15.14
N CYS A 220 -23.39 3.76 14.21
CA CYS A 220 -23.95 3.40 12.90
C CYS A 220 -22.91 3.34 11.78
N TRP A 221 -21.66 3.73 12.06
CA TRP A 221 -20.55 3.74 11.11
C TRP A 221 -20.72 4.64 9.88
N LYS A 222 -21.66 5.59 9.93
CA LYS A 222 -21.75 6.65 8.91
C LYS A 222 -20.47 7.51 8.93
N HIS A 223 -19.93 7.75 7.75
CA HIS A 223 -18.77 8.61 7.50
C HIS A 223 -19.19 10.07 7.38
N TYR A 224 -18.28 10.95 7.82
CA TYR A 224 -18.36 12.39 7.67
C TYR A 224 -16.98 12.89 7.25
N THR A 225 -16.95 13.71 6.21
CA THR A 225 -15.74 14.43 5.78
C THR A 225 -15.27 15.36 6.90
N PRO A 226 -13.98 15.77 6.90
CA PRO A 226 -13.49 16.79 7.81
C PRO A 226 -14.34 18.07 7.77
N HIS A 227 -14.73 18.51 6.57
CA HIS A 227 -15.55 19.70 6.36
C HIS A 227 -16.97 19.57 6.91
N GLU A 228 -17.65 18.44 6.65
CA GLU A 228 -18.95 18.17 7.25
C GLU A 228 -18.85 18.22 8.77
N THR A 229 -17.83 17.57 9.34
CA THR A 229 -17.60 17.54 10.79
C THR A 229 -17.40 18.95 11.37
N GLU A 230 -16.67 19.81 10.66
CA GLU A 230 -16.46 21.21 11.04
C GLU A 230 -17.75 22.04 10.96
N LYS A 231 -18.61 21.77 9.98
CA LYS A 231 -19.89 22.49 9.80
C LYS A 231 -21.03 21.99 10.68
N LEU A 232 -20.88 20.84 11.36
CA LEU A 232 -21.91 20.34 12.27
C LEU A 232 -22.20 21.33 13.40
N ASN A 233 -23.48 21.57 13.65
CA ASN A 233 -23.94 22.40 14.76
C ASN A 233 -23.90 21.67 16.10
N SER A 234 -23.84 20.33 16.08
CA SER A 234 -23.92 19.46 17.25
C SER A 234 -23.03 18.23 17.07
N PRO A 235 -22.47 17.65 18.16
CA PRO A 235 -21.70 16.43 18.09
C PRO A 235 -22.55 15.17 17.80
N ALA A 236 -23.87 15.28 17.70
CA ALA A 236 -24.74 14.13 17.42
C ALA A 236 -24.67 13.65 15.96
N CYS A 237 -24.79 12.33 15.77
CA CYS A 237 -24.86 11.71 14.46
C CYS A 237 -26.13 12.12 13.70
N LEU A 238 -25.98 12.47 12.42
CA LEU A 238 -27.10 12.85 11.53
C LEU A 238 -27.92 11.66 11.00
N SER A 239 -27.50 10.41 11.23
CA SER A 239 -28.28 9.25 10.79
C SER A 239 -29.60 9.15 11.57
N PRO A 240 -30.75 8.96 10.91
CA PRO A 240 -32.04 8.84 11.58
C PRO A 240 -32.02 7.78 12.68
N GLY A 241 -32.46 8.16 13.89
CA GLY A 241 -32.51 7.27 15.05
C GLY A 241 -31.15 6.91 15.68
N CYS A 242 -30.04 7.50 15.23
CA CYS A 242 -28.72 7.21 15.79
C CYS A 242 -28.37 8.14 16.96
N VAL A 243 -28.08 7.55 18.13
CA VAL A 243 -27.62 8.27 19.33
C VAL A 243 -26.09 8.41 19.43
N GLY A 244 -25.38 8.25 18.30
CA GLY A 244 -23.93 8.30 18.28
C GLY A 244 -23.37 9.72 18.41
N THR A 245 -22.21 9.83 19.05
CA THR A 245 -21.46 11.09 19.19
C THR A 245 -20.24 11.08 18.27
N LEU A 246 -20.10 12.10 17.44
CA LEU A 246 -19.09 12.20 16.38
C LEU A 246 -17.80 12.86 16.87
N TYR A 247 -17.89 13.92 17.68
CA TYR A 247 -16.74 14.64 18.18
C TYR A 247 -16.94 15.13 19.63
N THR A 248 -15.83 15.43 20.30
CA THR A 248 -15.81 16.14 21.58
C THR A 248 -15.25 17.53 21.40
N GLU A 249 -15.70 18.48 22.22
CA GLU A 249 -15.19 19.85 22.22
C GLU A 249 -14.27 20.06 23.42
N SER A 250 -13.12 20.68 23.18
CA SER A 250 -12.14 21.06 24.20
C SER A 250 -11.67 22.48 23.93
N LYS A 251 -11.28 23.25 24.95
CA LYS A 251 -10.65 24.56 24.75
C LYS A 251 -9.14 24.41 24.76
N ASP A 252 -8.47 25.03 23.80
CA ASP A 252 -7.01 25.12 23.81
C ASP A 252 -6.52 26.12 24.88
N ALA A 253 -5.20 26.16 25.12
CA ALA A 253 -4.59 27.10 26.08
C ALA A 253 -4.81 28.58 25.72
N LYS A 254 -5.28 28.88 24.50
CA LYS A 254 -5.63 30.22 24.01
C LYS A 254 -7.15 30.47 24.04
N GLY A 255 -7.93 29.57 24.66
CA GLY A 255 -9.38 29.66 24.79
C GLY A 255 -10.17 29.29 23.53
N ARG A 256 -9.52 28.85 22.45
CA ARG A 256 -10.19 28.47 21.19
C ARG A 256 -10.80 27.08 21.32
N SER A 257 -12.05 26.94 20.89
CA SER A 257 -12.71 25.65 20.83
C SER A 257 -12.09 24.77 19.75
N LYS A 258 -11.65 23.59 20.13
CA LYS A 258 -11.13 22.54 19.26
C LYS A 258 -12.05 21.34 19.33
N ARG A 259 -12.57 20.95 18.17
CA ARG A 259 -13.32 19.71 17.99
C ARG A 259 -12.35 18.56 17.76
N ARG A 260 -12.57 17.44 18.43
CA ARG A 260 -11.79 16.21 18.27
C ARG A 260 -12.75 15.07 17.95
N ALA A 261 -12.62 14.49 16.76
CA ALA A 261 -13.39 13.31 16.38
C ALA A 261 -13.20 12.18 17.41
N VAL A 262 -14.31 11.52 17.77
CA VAL A 262 -14.32 10.37 18.69
C VAL A 262 -13.69 9.16 18.01
N LYS A 263 -14.00 8.94 16.72
CA LYS A 263 -13.45 7.86 15.91
C LYS A 263 -13.07 8.40 14.53
N ILE A 264 -11.86 8.06 14.10
CA ILE A 264 -11.31 8.48 12.81
C ILE A 264 -11.08 7.24 11.94
N LEU A 265 -11.46 7.33 10.68
CA LEU A 265 -11.17 6.37 9.62
C LEU A 265 -10.22 7.06 8.64
N PRO A 266 -8.90 6.91 8.80
CA PRO A 266 -7.96 7.54 7.88
C PRO A 266 -8.08 6.87 6.51
N GLN A 267 -8.17 7.68 5.47
CA GLN A 267 -8.21 7.23 4.09
C GLN A 267 -7.24 8.03 3.22
N VAL A 268 -6.88 7.50 2.05
CA VAL A 268 -6.18 8.23 0.99
C VAL A 268 -6.88 8.01 -0.35
N SER A 269 -6.83 9.01 -1.23
CA SER A 269 -7.33 8.85 -2.59
C SER A 269 -6.46 7.86 -3.37
N LEU A 270 -7.04 6.75 -3.83
CA LEU A 270 -6.37 5.77 -4.67
C LEU A 270 -5.83 6.42 -5.95
N LEU A 271 -6.63 7.28 -6.59
CA LEU A 271 -6.26 7.96 -7.83
C LEU A 271 -5.08 8.92 -7.61
N GLN A 272 -5.12 9.75 -6.56
CA GLN A 272 -4.01 10.65 -6.26
C GLN A 272 -2.75 9.87 -5.87
N SER A 273 -2.91 8.76 -5.14
CA SER A 273 -1.80 7.86 -4.79
C SER A 273 -1.14 7.27 -6.03
N LEU A 274 -1.93 6.74 -6.96
CA LEU A 274 -1.44 6.23 -8.25
C LEU A 274 -0.73 7.33 -9.06
N ARG A 275 -1.33 8.52 -9.18
CA ARG A 275 -0.71 9.68 -9.86
C ARG A 275 0.67 10.01 -9.27
N ARG A 276 0.81 9.99 -7.95
CA ARG A 276 2.10 10.23 -7.29
C ARG A 276 3.10 9.12 -7.56
N MET A 277 2.66 7.86 -7.51
CA MET A 277 3.52 6.70 -7.80
C MET A 277 4.07 6.73 -9.22
N VAL A 278 3.21 6.91 -10.23
CA VAL A 278 3.62 6.90 -11.64
C VAL A 278 4.55 8.06 -12.01
N ARG A 279 4.52 9.16 -11.25
CA ARG A 279 5.42 10.31 -11.41
C ARG A 279 6.82 10.08 -10.84
N ARG A 280 7.03 9.04 -10.03
CA ARG A 280 8.36 8.73 -9.48
C ARG A 280 9.30 8.36 -10.61
N LYS A 281 10.51 8.94 -10.58
CA LYS A 281 11.55 8.64 -11.57
C LYS A 281 11.82 7.14 -11.59
N GLY A 282 11.70 6.54 -12.79
CA GLY A 282 11.95 5.11 -13.00
C GLY A 282 10.73 4.21 -12.79
N PHE A 283 9.63 4.68 -12.20
CA PHE A 283 8.46 3.84 -11.92
C PHE A 283 7.89 3.16 -13.17
N ARG A 284 7.80 3.89 -14.29
CA ARG A 284 7.35 3.33 -15.58
C ARG A 284 8.13 2.10 -16.05
N LYS A 285 9.39 1.96 -15.62
CA LYS A 285 10.25 0.83 -16.00
C LYS A 285 10.00 -0.40 -15.12
N LEU A 286 9.37 -0.21 -13.96
CA LEU A 286 9.01 -1.28 -13.04
C LEU A 286 7.70 -1.96 -13.44
N VAL A 287 6.82 -1.24 -14.14
CA VAL A 287 5.55 -1.75 -14.64
C VAL A 287 5.80 -2.67 -15.84
N ARG A 288 5.30 -3.90 -15.75
CA ARG A 288 5.31 -4.90 -16.82
C ARG A 288 4.57 -4.38 -18.06
N ASP A 289 5.13 -4.63 -19.23
CA ASP A 289 4.42 -4.43 -20.50
C ASP A 289 3.84 -5.78 -20.93
N SER A 290 2.53 -5.96 -20.75
CA SER A 290 1.84 -7.21 -21.07
C SER A 290 1.35 -7.29 -22.52
N ARG A 291 1.61 -6.25 -23.34
CA ARG A 291 1.20 -6.22 -24.74
C ARG A 291 1.95 -7.29 -25.53
N GLY A 292 1.20 -8.10 -26.27
CA GLY A 292 1.75 -9.20 -27.08
C GLY A 292 2.23 -10.40 -26.25
N ALA A 293 1.94 -10.45 -24.94
CA ALA A 293 2.18 -11.64 -24.16
C ALA A 293 1.33 -12.83 -24.69
N PRO A 294 1.90 -14.05 -24.75
CA PRO A 294 1.19 -15.22 -25.24
C PRO A 294 -0.02 -15.49 -24.34
N ARG A 295 -1.18 -15.70 -24.97
CA ARG A 295 -2.41 -16.06 -24.26
C ARG A 295 -2.40 -17.54 -23.97
N ASN A 296 -3.05 -17.90 -22.87
CA ASN A 296 -3.23 -19.30 -22.49
C ASN A 296 -1.94 -20.11 -22.46
N ALA A 297 -0.82 -19.47 -22.07
CA ALA A 297 0.43 -20.19 -21.88
C ALA A 297 0.29 -21.29 -20.82
N ASN A 298 -0.69 -21.13 -19.93
CA ASN A 298 -1.07 -22.09 -18.89
C ASN A 298 -2.01 -23.22 -19.38
N ASP A 299 -2.38 -23.29 -20.66
CA ASP A 299 -3.08 -24.46 -21.24
C ASP A 299 -2.10 -25.61 -21.56
N ASP A 300 -0.79 -25.34 -21.52
CA ASP A 300 0.26 -26.35 -21.61
C ASP A 300 0.39 -27.08 -20.26
N ASP A 301 0.23 -28.40 -20.26
CA ASP A 301 0.30 -29.25 -19.06
C ASP A 301 1.66 -29.17 -18.35
N ASP A 302 2.72 -28.82 -19.08
CA ASP A 302 4.08 -28.65 -18.53
C ASP A 302 4.33 -27.21 -18.03
N PHE A 303 3.35 -26.31 -18.17
CA PHE A 303 3.50 -24.91 -17.77
C PHE A 303 3.46 -24.74 -16.26
N VAL A 304 4.53 -24.18 -15.71
CA VAL A 304 4.60 -23.80 -14.29
C VAL A 304 4.28 -22.32 -14.13
N MET A 305 3.13 -22.01 -13.53
CA MET A 305 2.79 -20.65 -13.10
C MET A 305 3.83 -20.12 -12.11
N LYS A 306 4.38 -18.93 -12.38
CA LYS A 306 5.36 -18.26 -11.52
C LYS A 306 4.78 -17.05 -10.79
N ASP A 307 3.77 -16.42 -11.38
CA ASP A 307 3.13 -15.22 -10.84
C ASP A 307 1.69 -15.10 -11.33
N MET A 308 0.94 -14.14 -10.79
CA MET A 308 -0.47 -13.89 -11.15
C MET A 308 -0.67 -13.53 -12.63
N TYR A 309 0.34 -12.96 -13.28
CA TYR A 309 0.25 -12.60 -14.70
C TYR A 309 0.33 -13.79 -15.65
N ASP A 310 0.61 -14.99 -15.14
CA ASP A 310 0.61 -16.22 -15.92
C ASP A 310 -0.79 -16.86 -15.98
N GLY A 311 -1.74 -16.39 -15.16
CA GLY A 311 -3.11 -16.88 -15.15
C GLY A 311 -3.95 -16.33 -16.29
N SER A 312 -4.88 -17.13 -16.83
CA SER A 312 -5.78 -16.75 -17.92
C SER A 312 -6.57 -15.46 -17.63
N LEU A 313 -7.05 -15.29 -16.38
CA LEU A 313 -7.80 -14.11 -15.95
C LEU A 313 -7.05 -12.79 -16.19
N TRP A 314 -5.71 -12.80 -16.15
CA TRP A 314 -4.88 -11.64 -16.46
C TRP A 314 -5.16 -11.09 -17.87
N HIS A 315 -5.43 -11.98 -18.82
CA HIS A 315 -5.64 -11.65 -20.23
C HIS A 315 -7.10 -11.40 -20.60
N ASP A 316 -8.02 -11.67 -19.68
CA ASP A 316 -9.47 -11.55 -19.90
C ASP A 316 -10.05 -10.26 -19.31
N MET A 317 -9.31 -9.59 -18.42
CA MET A 317 -9.68 -8.26 -17.92
C MET A 317 -9.74 -7.24 -19.05
N SER A 318 -10.78 -6.41 -19.00
CA SER A 318 -11.10 -5.44 -20.06
C SER A 318 -11.29 -4.03 -19.51
N VAL A 319 -11.10 -3.04 -20.37
CA VAL A 319 -11.37 -1.62 -20.13
C VAL A 319 -12.54 -1.16 -21.00
N GLY A 320 -13.12 0.00 -20.67
CA GLY A 320 -14.30 0.50 -21.40
C GLY A 320 -15.55 -0.35 -21.14
N ILE A 321 -15.61 -0.99 -19.98
CA ILE A 321 -16.75 -1.78 -19.49
C ILE A 321 -17.48 -1.05 -18.38
N LYS A 322 -18.76 -1.35 -18.22
CA LYS A 322 -19.62 -0.96 -17.12
C LYS A 322 -20.19 -2.20 -16.45
N ARG A 323 -20.52 -2.08 -15.17
CA ARG A 323 -21.13 -3.16 -14.41
C ARG A 323 -22.65 -3.00 -14.43
N GLU A 324 -23.36 -4.10 -14.59
CA GLU A 324 -24.82 -4.16 -14.51
C GLU A 324 -25.23 -5.23 -13.49
N VAL A 325 -26.30 -4.96 -12.74
CA VAL A 325 -26.91 -5.89 -11.80
C VAL A 325 -28.29 -6.28 -12.30
N GLY A 326 -28.52 -7.59 -12.39
CA GLY A 326 -29.79 -8.18 -12.74
C GLY A 326 -30.82 -8.06 -11.61
N ASN A 327 -32.10 -8.14 -11.95
CA ASN A 327 -33.21 -8.06 -11.00
C ASN A 327 -33.24 -9.18 -9.95
N TYR A 328 -32.55 -10.29 -10.19
CA TYR A 328 -32.30 -11.39 -9.24
C TYR A 328 -30.87 -11.38 -8.68
N GLY A 329 -30.11 -10.32 -8.92
CA GLY A 329 -28.81 -10.07 -8.30
C GLY A 329 -27.60 -10.63 -9.06
N THR A 330 -27.76 -11.15 -10.28
CA THR A 330 -26.59 -11.51 -11.07
C THR A 330 -25.82 -10.26 -11.48
N VAL A 331 -24.49 -10.36 -11.49
CA VAL A 331 -23.61 -9.24 -11.86
C VAL A 331 -22.94 -9.59 -13.17
N ARG A 332 -22.97 -8.66 -14.12
CA ARG A 332 -22.23 -8.79 -15.37
C ARG A 332 -21.51 -7.50 -15.70
N ASP A 333 -20.41 -7.63 -16.43
CA ASP A 333 -19.69 -6.49 -16.99
C ASP A 333 -19.96 -6.44 -18.51
N THR A 334 -20.41 -5.30 -19.02
CA THR A 334 -20.78 -5.08 -20.43
C THR A 334 -20.00 -3.90 -21.01
N PRO A 335 -19.73 -3.86 -22.33
CA PRO A 335 -19.10 -2.70 -22.96
C PRO A 335 -19.92 -1.42 -22.77
N VAL A 336 -19.25 -0.30 -22.52
CA VAL A 336 -19.91 1.02 -22.35
C VAL A 336 -20.57 1.47 -23.65
N ALA A 337 -19.91 1.26 -24.80
CA ALA A 337 -20.45 1.62 -26.10
C ALA A 337 -21.16 0.42 -26.74
N VAL A 338 -22.43 0.63 -27.11
CA VAL A 338 -23.27 -0.39 -27.76
C VAL A 338 -22.64 -0.80 -29.09
N GLY A 339 -22.39 -2.10 -29.26
CA GLY A 339 -21.77 -2.67 -30.46
C GLY A 339 -20.24 -2.54 -30.52
N SER A 340 -19.59 -2.11 -29.45
CA SER A 340 -18.13 -2.17 -29.32
C SER A 340 -17.69 -3.42 -28.56
N ASP A 341 -16.58 -4.02 -28.99
CA ASP A 341 -15.89 -5.03 -28.20
C ASP A 341 -15.15 -4.36 -27.04
N ALA A 342 -15.16 -5.00 -25.88
CA ALA A 342 -14.37 -4.54 -24.75
C ALA A 342 -12.87 -4.64 -25.09
N GLU A 343 -12.14 -3.56 -24.92
CA GLU A 343 -10.70 -3.55 -25.17
C GLU A 343 -9.99 -4.24 -24.01
N ARG A 344 -8.99 -5.07 -24.27
CA ARG A 344 -8.28 -5.77 -23.18
C ARG A 344 -7.41 -4.80 -22.40
N LEU A 345 -7.33 -5.03 -21.10
CA LEU A 345 -6.43 -4.30 -20.22
C LEU A 345 -4.96 -4.52 -20.62
N THR A 346 -4.62 -5.73 -21.05
CA THR A 346 -3.27 -6.13 -21.50
C THR A 346 -2.84 -5.51 -22.83
N ASP A 347 -3.77 -4.98 -23.63
CA ASP A 347 -3.45 -4.24 -24.86
C ASP A 347 -2.97 -2.81 -24.57
N LYS A 348 -3.16 -2.33 -23.33
CA LYS A 348 -2.74 -1.00 -22.89
C LYS A 348 -1.32 -1.06 -22.32
N ARG A 349 -0.46 -0.12 -22.76
CA ARG A 349 0.92 -0.01 -22.25
C ARG A 349 0.98 0.21 -20.73
N PHE A 350 -0.03 0.86 -20.17
CA PHE A 350 -0.14 1.16 -18.75
C PHE A 350 -1.49 0.68 -18.20
N GLY A 351 -1.97 -0.48 -18.67
CA GLY A 351 -3.03 -1.20 -17.96
C GLY A 351 -2.51 -1.62 -16.59
N LEU A 352 -3.26 -1.30 -15.52
CA LEU A 352 -2.87 -1.62 -14.15
C LEU A 352 -3.82 -2.65 -13.57
N HIS A 353 -3.27 -3.80 -13.20
CA HIS A 353 -3.89 -4.84 -12.43
C HIS A 353 -3.71 -4.52 -10.95
N LEU A 354 -4.81 -4.23 -10.27
CA LEU A 354 -4.80 -3.85 -8.86
C LEU A 354 -5.37 -5.00 -8.03
N ASN A 355 -4.70 -5.32 -6.92
CA ASN A 355 -5.21 -6.24 -5.92
C ASN A 355 -5.45 -5.48 -4.62
N GLY A 356 -6.70 -5.47 -4.15
CA GLY A 356 -7.10 -4.96 -2.85
C GLY A 356 -7.08 -6.07 -1.81
N ASN A 357 -6.33 -5.86 -0.73
CA ASN A 357 -6.20 -6.78 0.38
C ASN A 357 -6.79 -6.14 1.64
N LEU A 358 -7.42 -6.95 2.47
CA LEU A 358 -7.87 -6.60 3.81
C LEU A 358 -7.32 -7.67 4.76
N ASP A 359 -6.65 -7.22 5.81
CA ASP A 359 -6.06 -8.09 6.82
C ASP A 359 -6.21 -7.42 8.20
N TRP A 360 -6.22 -8.20 9.28
CA TRP A 360 -6.44 -7.73 10.65
C TRP A 360 -5.17 -7.88 11.48
N PHE A 361 -4.69 -6.77 12.03
CA PHE A 361 -3.46 -6.75 12.82
C PHE A 361 -3.71 -6.29 14.25
N GLY A 362 -3.07 -6.97 15.21
CA GLY A 362 -2.89 -6.45 16.56
C GLY A 362 -1.97 -5.24 16.53
N ALA A 363 -2.52 -4.04 16.62
CA ALA A 363 -1.75 -2.80 16.46
C ALA A 363 -0.90 -2.46 17.71
N LEU A 364 -1.17 -3.10 18.84
CA LEU A 364 -0.54 -2.81 20.13
C LEU A 364 -0.10 -4.10 20.82
N GLU A 365 1.14 -4.13 21.29
CA GLU A 365 1.63 -5.22 22.15
C GLU A 365 0.80 -5.29 23.44
N ASN A 366 0.43 -6.52 23.83
CA ASN A 366 -0.29 -6.81 25.08
C ASN A 366 -1.62 -6.08 25.27
N ARG A 367 -2.27 -5.63 24.19
CA ARG A 367 -3.62 -5.07 24.23
C ARG A 367 -4.47 -5.64 23.09
N PRO A 368 -5.70 -6.09 23.37
CA PRO A 368 -6.61 -6.55 22.32
C PRO A 368 -7.10 -5.34 21.51
N HIS A 369 -6.31 -4.93 20.52
CA HIS A 369 -6.63 -3.86 19.60
C HIS A 369 -6.34 -4.31 18.16
N SER A 370 -7.36 -4.84 17.51
CA SER A 370 -7.33 -5.19 16.09
C SER A 370 -7.62 -3.98 15.22
N SER A 371 -6.89 -3.82 14.12
CA SER A 371 -7.15 -2.81 13.08
C SER A 371 -6.95 -3.42 11.71
N GLY A 372 -7.81 -3.01 10.77
CA GLY A 372 -7.91 -3.62 9.45
C GLY A 372 -7.47 -2.67 8.35
N PRO A 373 -6.17 -2.60 8.00
CA PRO A 373 -5.75 -1.86 6.82
C PRO A 373 -6.31 -2.51 5.56
N ILE A 374 -6.91 -1.68 4.71
CA ILE A 374 -7.15 -2.01 3.31
C ILE A 374 -6.01 -1.42 2.51
N TYR A 375 -5.32 -2.27 1.76
CA TYR A 375 -4.22 -1.84 0.94
C TYR A 375 -4.28 -2.43 -0.46
N VAL A 376 -3.89 -1.59 -1.43
CA VAL A 376 -3.86 -1.91 -2.84
C VAL A 376 -2.42 -2.08 -3.28
N THR A 377 -2.18 -3.14 -4.05
CA THR A 377 -0.90 -3.45 -4.68
C THR A 377 -1.06 -3.46 -6.20
N ILE A 378 -0.01 -3.03 -6.91
CA ILE A 378 0.03 -3.01 -8.37
C ILE A 378 0.70 -4.30 -8.84
N GLN A 379 -0.09 -5.22 -9.38
CA GLN A 379 0.36 -6.56 -9.75
C GLN A 379 1.29 -6.56 -10.97
N ASP A 380 1.26 -5.51 -11.79
CA ASP A 380 2.20 -5.33 -12.91
C ASP A 380 3.63 -5.03 -12.45
N LEU A 381 3.85 -4.77 -11.17
CA LEU A 381 5.20 -4.68 -10.61
C LEU A 381 5.78 -6.08 -10.44
N GLN A 382 7.10 -6.20 -10.66
CA GLN A 382 7.83 -7.45 -10.39
C GLN A 382 7.65 -7.89 -8.93
N LEU A 383 7.52 -9.20 -8.72
CA LEU A 383 7.24 -9.80 -7.40
C LEU A 383 8.11 -9.23 -6.27
N GLY A 384 9.42 -9.13 -6.48
CA GLY A 384 10.36 -8.64 -5.46
C GLY A 384 10.25 -7.16 -5.09
N VAL A 385 9.46 -6.36 -5.81
CA VAL A 385 9.23 -4.94 -5.50
C VAL A 385 7.77 -4.59 -5.25
N ARG A 386 6.83 -5.50 -5.59
CA ARG A 386 5.38 -5.30 -5.53
C ARG A 386 4.89 -4.89 -4.14
N TYR A 387 5.36 -5.60 -3.12
CA TYR A 387 4.93 -5.43 -1.72
C TYR A 387 5.84 -4.52 -0.89
N LEU A 388 6.84 -3.87 -1.51
CA LEU A 388 7.62 -2.86 -0.79
C LEU A 388 6.70 -1.75 -0.32
N GLN A 389 6.88 -1.25 0.91
CA GLN A 389 6.05 -0.19 1.48
C GLN A 389 5.90 1.03 0.55
N VAL A 390 6.95 1.35 -0.21
CA VAL A 390 6.93 2.45 -1.18
C VAL A 390 5.95 2.20 -2.35
N ASN A 391 5.69 0.94 -2.70
CA ASN A 391 4.87 0.49 -3.84
C ASN A 391 3.47 -0.04 -3.44
N THR A 392 3.18 -0.09 -2.15
CA THR A 392 1.85 -0.44 -1.62
C THR A 392 1.08 0.84 -1.25
N ILE A 393 -0.21 0.88 -1.58
CA ILE A 393 -1.12 1.99 -1.22
C ILE A 393 -2.02 1.54 -0.09
N CYS A 394 -1.81 2.01 1.13
CA CYS A 394 -2.77 1.79 2.22
C CYS A 394 -3.94 2.76 2.03
N VAL A 395 -5.03 2.28 1.42
CA VAL A 395 -6.20 3.10 1.03
C VAL A 395 -6.97 3.55 2.26
N MET A 396 -7.10 2.68 3.26
CA MET A 396 -7.89 2.95 4.45
C MET A 396 -7.38 2.11 5.62
N VAL A 397 -7.58 2.58 6.86
CA VAL A 397 -7.37 1.74 8.06
C VAL A 397 -8.64 1.70 8.88
N THR A 398 -9.31 0.54 8.89
CA THR A 398 -10.52 0.33 9.68
C THR A 398 -10.18 0.42 11.18
N PRO A 399 -10.83 1.33 11.92
CA PRO A 399 -10.45 1.63 13.29
C PRO A 399 -10.95 0.55 14.25
N GLY A 400 -10.05 0.11 15.13
CA GLY A 400 -10.33 -0.86 16.20
C GLY A 400 -11.31 -0.39 17.28
N PRO A 401 -11.34 -1.06 18.44
CA PRO A 401 -10.38 -2.07 18.93
C PRO A 401 -10.70 -3.52 18.51
N SER A 402 -11.88 -3.77 17.94
CA SER A 402 -12.32 -5.12 17.54
C SER A 402 -12.59 -5.16 16.04
N GLU A 403 -12.53 -6.36 15.48
CA GLU A 403 -12.95 -6.60 14.11
C GLU A 403 -14.45 -6.22 13.94
N PRO A 404 -14.82 -5.48 12.88
CA PRO A 404 -16.21 -5.19 12.56
C PRO A 404 -16.96 -6.48 12.22
N THR A 405 -18.20 -6.55 12.68
CA THR A 405 -19.14 -7.62 12.27
C THR A 405 -19.50 -7.48 10.79
N THR A 406 -20.02 -8.53 10.14
CA THR A 406 -20.44 -8.50 8.73
C THR A 406 -21.34 -7.30 8.40
N GLY A 407 -22.37 -7.04 9.20
CA GLY A 407 -23.25 -5.87 8.99
C GLY A 407 -22.58 -4.51 9.23
N THR A 408 -21.44 -4.49 9.93
CA THR A 408 -20.59 -3.29 10.09
C THR A 408 -19.68 -3.11 8.87
N THR A 409 -19.09 -4.19 8.41
CA THR A 409 -18.29 -4.30 7.18
C THR A 409 -19.08 -3.80 5.97
N ASP A 410 -20.35 -4.21 5.84
CA ASP A 410 -21.23 -3.75 4.75
C ASP A 410 -21.50 -2.25 4.81
N LYS A 411 -21.53 -1.64 6.00
CA LYS A 411 -21.72 -0.18 6.14
C LYS A 411 -20.43 0.59 5.89
N LEU A 412 -19.31 0.06 6.37
CA LEU A 412 -17.98 0.62 6.17
C LEU A 412 -17.58 0.61 4.69
N TYR A 413 -17.83 -0.51 4.00
CA TYR A 413 -17.36 -0.73 2.64
C TYR A 413 -18.46 -0.55 1.59
N GLY A 414 -19.73 -0.77 1.94
CA GLY A 414 -20.86 -0.43 1.08
C GLY A 414 -21.01 1.07 0.87
N ALA A 415 -20.62 1.91 1.83
CA ALA A 415 -20.51 3.36 1.63
C ALA A 415 -19.34 3.79 0.75
N CYS A 416 -18.37 2.89 0.46
CA CYS A 416 -17.33 3.14 -0.56
C CYS A 416 -17.80 2.76 -1.97
N ASN A 417 -18.87 1.97 -2.08
CA ASN A 417 -19.59 1.66 -3.30
C ASN A 417 -20.84 2.53 -3.50
N ALA A 418 -21.07 3.49 -2.59
CA ALA A 418 -22.21 4.39 -2.61
C ALA A 418 -21.82 5.86 -2.81
#